data_AF-A0A2A5T7Z4-F1
#
_entry.id   AF-A0A2A5T7Z4-F1
#
_cell.length_a   1.000
_cell.length_b   1.000
_cell.length_c   1.000
_cell.angle_alpha   90.00
_cell.angle_beta   90.00
_cell.angle_gamma   90.00
#
_symmetry.space_group_name_H-M   'P 1'
#
loop_
_entity.id
_entity.type
_entity.pdbx_description
1 polymer ?
#
loop_
_entity_poly.entity_id
_entity_poly.type
_entity_poly.pdbx_seq_one_letter_code
_entity_poly.pdbx_strand_id
1 'polypeptide(L)' 'MNNLDAIFVDVDDFCQTFLPAWEKYLISSWVKQRHKTFCLSVSEVMTIVIAFH' A
#
# COMPACT_ATOMS: atom_id res chain seq x y z
N MET A 1 2.55 -24.20 -4.32
CA MET A 1 1.69 -23.17 -3.71
C MET A 1 2.50 -21.91 -3.71
N ASN A 2 2.25 -21.02 -4.66
CA ASN A 2 2.85 -19.69 -4.65
C ASN A 2 2.31 -19.02 -3.39
N ASN A 3 3.18 -18.64 -2.45
CA ASN A 3 2.77 -18.20 -1.12
C ASN A 3 2.30 -16.74 -1.15
N LEU A 4 1.33 -16.46 -2.03
CA LEU A 4 0.74 -15.15 -2.25
C LEU A 4 0.07 -14.65 -0.97
N ASP A 5 -0.46 -15.58 -0.17
CA ASP A 5 -1.00 -15.29 1.16
C ASP A 5 0.09 -14.76 2.11
N ALA A 6 1.27 -15.36 2.16
CA ALA A 6 2.37 -14.83 2.98
C ALA A 6 2.84 -13.46 2.49
N ILE A 7 2.96 -13.25 1.18
CA ILE A 7 3.31 -11.95 0.62
C ILE A 7 2.24 -10.91 0.98
N PHE A 8 0.95 -11.27 0.88
CA PHE A 8 -0.14 -10.38 1.22
C PHE A 8 -0.12 -10.00 2.70
N VAL A 9 0.13 -10.95 3.61
CA VAL A 9 0.24 -10.68 5.04
C VAL A 9 1.37 -9.69 5.32
N ASP A 10 2.57 -9.93 4.78
CA ASP A 10 3.71 -9.03 4.98
C ASP A 10 3.45 -7.63 4.40
N VAL A 11 2.80 -7.55 3.24
CA VAL A 11 2.45 -6.30 2.56
C VAL A 11 1.36 -5.54 3.32
N ASP A 12 0.38 -6.23 3.88
CA ASP A 12 -0.69 -5.59 4.65
C ASP A 12 -0.14 -4.99 5.96
N ASP A 13 0.67 -5.73 6.70
CA ASP A 13 1.35 -5.24 7.91
C ASP A 13 2.27 -4.05 7.59
N PHE A 14 2.98 -4.10 6.47
CA PHE A 14 3.74 -2.96 5.97
C PHE A 14 2.84 -1.74 5.69
N CYS A 15 1.71 -1.92 5.00
CA CYS A 15 0.80 -0.84 4.66
C CYS A 15 0.20 -0.14 5.90
N GLN A 16 -0.06 -0.89 6.98
CA GLN A 16 -0.56 -0.34 8.24
C GLN A 16 0.41 0.71 8.83
N THR A 17 1.71 0.51 8.65
CA THR A 17 2.74 1.45 9.14
C THR A 17 3.10 2.51 8.11
N PHE A 18 3.17 2.12 6.83
CA PHE A 18 3.61 2.99 5.74
C PHE A 18 2.58 4.05 5.37
N LEU A 19 1.29 3.71 5.25
CA LEU A 19 0.26 4.65 4.78
C LEU A 19 0.13 5.88 5.70
N PRO A 20 0.09 5.75 7.03
CA PRO A 20 0.05 6.92 7.92
C PRO A 20 1.34 7.76 7.86
N ALA A 21 2.50 7.12 7.70
CA ALA A 21 3.76 7.82 7.56
C ALA A 21 3.83 8.60 6.23
N TRP A 22 3.34 7.99 5.15
CA TRP A 22 3.25 8.59 3.82
C TRP A 22 2.31 9.80 3.82
N GLU A 23 1.14 9.69 4.43
CA GLU A 23 0.20 10.82 4.55
C GLU A 23 0.81 12.00 5.32
N LYS A 24 1.50 11.73 6.44
CA LYS A 24 2.23 12.77 7.18
C LYS A 24 3.30 13.45 6.33
N TYR A 25 4.02 12.68 5.50
CA TYR A 25 5.00 13.21 4.57
C TYR A 25 4.36 14.08 3.48
N LEU A 26 3.22 13.68 2.91
CA LEU A 26 2.51 14.49 1.91
C LEU A 26 2.04 15.83 2.48
N ILE A 27 1.53 15.83 3.71
CA ILE A 27 1.12 17.06 4.42
C ILE A 27 2.33 17.97 4.65
N SER A 28 3.45 17.43 5.15
CA SER A 28 4.64 18.24 5.45
C SER A 28 5.35 18.77 4.20
N SER A 29 5.34 18.00 3.11
CA SER A 29 5.94 18.38 1.83
C SER A 29 5.05 19.31 0.99
N TRP A 30 3.85 19.65 1.46
CA TRP A 30 2.82 20.39 0.70
C TRP A 30 2.44 19.75 -0.63
N VAL A 31 2.74 18.46 -0.81
CA VAL A 31 2.40 17.69 -2.00
C VAL A 31 0.96 17.25 -1.87
N LYS A 32 0.07 17.98 -2.56
CA LYS A 32 -1.35 17.63 -2.62
C LYS A 32 -1.57 16.45 -3.54
N GLN A 33 -1.92 15.30 -2.98
CA GLN A 33 -2.42 14.15 -3.73
C GLN A 33 -3.91 13.95 -3.46
N ARG A 34 -4.65 13.51 -4.49
CA ARG A 34 -6.08 13.25 -4.37
C ARG A 34 -6.30 11.90 -3.69
N HIS A 35 -6.94 11.88 -2.52
CA HIS A 35 -7.45 10.65 -1.92
C HIS A 35 -8.74 10.23 -2.64
N LYS A 36 -8.62 9.32 -3.60
CA LYS A 36 -9.77 8.70 -4.29
C LYS A 36 -9.95 7.30 -3.73
N THR A 37 -11.19 6.94 -3.39
CA THR A 37 -11.52 5.55 -3.07
C THR A 37 -11.37 4.69 -4.31
N PHE A 38 -10.58 3.62 -4.21
CA PHE A 38 -10.41 2.62 -5.26
C PHE A 38 -11.20 1.35 -4.91
N CYS A 39 -11.41 0.48 -5.89
CA CYS A 39 -12.05 -0.82 -5.67
C CYS A 39 -11.14 -1.80 -4.89
N LEU A 40 -9.82 -1.56 -4.93
CA LEU A 40 -8.80 -2.35 -4.25
C LEU A 40 -8.09 -1.49 -3.21
N SER A 41 -7.67 -2.11 -2.11
CA SER A 41 -6.80 -1.54 -1.11
C SER A 41 -5.39 -1.31 -1.67
N VAL A 42 -4.59 -0.50 -0.97
CA VAL A 42 -3.19 -0.31 -1.35
C VAL A 42 -2.40 -1.61 -1.17
N SER A 43 -2.69 -2.41 -0.14
CA SER A 43 -2.03 -3.70 0.09
C SER A 43 -2.34 -4.72 -1.03
N GLU A 44 -3.57 -4.74 -1.55
CA GLU A 44 -3.95 -5.57 -2.70
C GLU A 44 -3.20 -5.15 -3.97
N VAL A 45 -3.17 -3.84 -4.26
CA VAL A 45 -2.45 -3.31 -5.43
C VAL A 45 -0.95 -3.58 -5.33
N MET A 46 -0.33 -3.36 -4.16
CA MET A 46 1.08 -3.67 -3.93
C MET A 46 1.37 -5.15 -4.11
N THR A 47 0.52 -6.03 -3.57
CA THR A 47 0.68 -7.48 -3.70
C THR A 47 0.61 -7.92 -5.17
N ILE A 48 -0.32 -7.35 -5.95
CA ILE A 48 -0.37 -7.60 -7.41
C ILE A 48 0.92 -7.13 -8.08
N VAL A 49 1.39 -5.92 -7.80
CA VAL A 49 2.63 -5.41 -8.41
C VAL A 49 3.83 -6.31 -8.08
N ILE A 50 3.96 -6.75 -6.82
CA ILE A 50 5.03 -7.65 -6.36
C ILE A 50 4.93 -9.04 -7.00
N ALA A 51 3.71 -9.58 -7.14
CA ALA A 51 3.52 -10.92 -7.68
C ALA A 51 3.83 -11.04 -9.19
N PHE A 52 3.86 -9.91 -9.92
CA PHE A 52 4.01 -9.87 -11.38
C PHE A 52 5.29 -9.18 -11.88
N HIS A 53 6.21 -8.80 -10.99
CA HIS A 53 7.50 -8.16 -11.31
C HIS A 53 8.67 -9.00 -10.77
#